data_AF-A0A7Y9ATL9-F1
#
_entry.id   AF-A0A7Y9ATL9-F1
#
_cell.length_a   1.000
_cell.length_b   1.000
_cell.length_c   1.000
_cell.angle_alpha   90.00
_cell.angle_beta   90.00
_cell.angle_gamma   90.00
#
_symmetry.space_group_name_H-M   'P 1'
#
loop_
_entity.id
_entity.type
_entity.pdbx_description
1 polymer ?
#
loop_
_entity_poly.entity_id
_entity_poly.type
_entity_poly.pdbx_seq_one_letter_code
_entity_poly.pdbx_strand_id
1 'polypeptide(L)'
;MQQQSAAVASWWRHLEPAAREDLLTLAPGEFVPEHLAEDLRGFGVDVAAVAVALKLAGRSYAVYAQPPALRDFLAAARVWREGWCED
;
A
#
# COMPACT_ATOMS: atom_id res chain seq x y z
N MET A 1 -1.59 -15.55 6.80
CA MET A 1 -1.63 -14.17 7.32
C MET A 1 -0.27 -13.68 7.82
N GLN A 2 0.40 -14.36 8.76
CA GLN A 2 1.70 -13.88 9.30
C GLN A 2 2.78 -13.60 8.23
N GLN A 3 2.87 -14.41 7.18
CA GLN A 3 3.85 -14.22 6.10
C GLN A 3 3.63 -12.91 5.31
N GLN A 4 2.37 -12.55 5.02
CA GLN A 4 2.06 -11.31 4.31
C GLN A 4 2.32 -10.09 5.19
N SER A 5 2.01 -10.16 6.48
CA SER A 5 2.33 -9.07 7.43
C SER A 5 3.84 -8.83 7.53
N ALA A 6 4.65 -9.89 7.56
CA ALA A 6 6.11 -9.78 7.57
C ALA A 6 6.65 -9.19 6.24
N ALA A 7 6.06 -9.59 5.11
CA ALA A 7 6.39 -9.03 3.80
C ALA A 7 6.07 -7.54 3.72
N VAL A 8 4.87 -7.12 4.15
CA VAL A 8 4.49 -5.69 4.21
C VAL A 8 5.44 -4.90 5.12
N ALA A 9 5.78 -5.43 6.30
CA ALA A 9 6.73 -4.77 7.20
C ALA A 9 8.16 -4.68 6.63
N SER A 10 8.59 -5.65 5.82
CA SER A 10 9.86 -5.57 5.10
C SER A 10 9.81 -4.53 3.99
N TRP A 11 8.76 -4.54 3.18
CA TRP A 11 8.53 -3.54 2.13
C TRP A 11 8.53 -2.12 2.70
N TRP A 12 7.76 -1.88 3.77
CA TRP A 12 7.67 -0.59 4.45
C TRP A 12 9.04 -0.02 4.85
N ARG A 13 9.93 -0.88 5.36
CA ARG A 13 11.29 -0.49 5.78
C ARG A 13 12.20 -0.08 4.62
N HIS A 14 11.91 -0.51 3.40
CA HIS A 14 12.67 -0.14 2.20
C HIS A 14 12.18 1.16 1.55
N LEU A 15 11.00 1.64 1.94
CA LEU A 15 10.48 2.90 1.42
C LEU A 15 11.22 4.10 1.99
N GLU A 16 11.40 5.12 1.15
CA GLU A 16 11.85 6.44 1.57
C GLU A 16 10.83 7.09 2.53
N PRO A 17 11.25 7.94 3.48
CA PRO A 17 10.35 8.58 4.43
C PRO A 17 9.19 9.33 3.77
N ALA A 18 9.44 10.05 2.67
CA ALA A 18 8.39 10.78 1.95
C ALA A 18 7.31 9.84 1.39
N ALA A 19 7.71 8.69 0.82
CA ALA A 19 6.77 7.70 0.31
C ALA A 19 5.92 7.08 1.43
N ARG A 20 6.49 6.91 2.62
CA ARG A 20 5.73 6.46 3.80
C ARG A 20 4.67 7.48 4.19
N GLU A 21 5.01 8.77 4.22
CA GLU A 21 4.03 9.83 4.52
C GLU A 21 2.90 9.87 3.50
N ASP A 22 3.24 9.80 2.20
CA ASP A 22 2.24 9.76 1.13
C ASP A 22 1.29 8.56 1.29
N LEU A 23 1.84 7.37 1.61
CA LEU A 23 1.04 6.16 1.85
C LEU A 23 0.11 6.28 3.07
N LEU A 24 0.50 7.03 4.10
CA LEU A 24 -0.35 7.25 5.26
C LEU A 24 -1.58 8.10 4.90
N THR A 25 -1.55 8.87 3.82
CA THR A 25 -2.70 9.64 3.33
C THR A 25 -3.76 8.81 2.60
N LEU A 26 -3.41 7.61 2.11
CA LEU A 26 -4.32 6.73 1.36
C LEU A 26 -5.52 6.30 2.20
N ALA A 27 -6.74 6.52 1.70
CA ALA A 27 -7.93 6.09 2.42
C ALA A 27 -8.05 4.54 2.44
N PRO A 28 -8.68 3.95 3.47
CA PRO A 28 -9.03 2.53 3.44
C PRO A 28 -9.92 2.22 2.24
N GLY A 29 -9.45 1.35 1.34
CA GLY A 29 -10.19 0.97 0.13
C GLY A 29 -9.86 1.81 -1.11
N GLU A 30 -8.99 2.82 -0.98
CA GLU A 30 -8.38 3.47 -2.14
C GLU A 30 -7.46 2.50 -2.88
N PHE A 31 -7.25 2.73 -4.18
CA PHE A 31 -6.39 1.86 -4.98
C PHE A 31 -4.91 2.11 -4.70
N VAL A 32 -4.11 1.06 -4.82
CA VAL A 32 -2.66 1.14 -4.78
C VAL A 32 -2.16 1.54 -6.17
N PRO A 33 -1.28 2.55 -6.26
CA PRO A 33 -0.57 2.86 -7.50
C PRO A 33 0.20 1.66 -8.05
N GLU A 34 0.28 1.54 -9.37
CA GLU A 34 0.89 0.38 -10.05
C GLU A 34 2.32 0.06 -9.56
N HIS A 35 3.19 1.06 -9.49
CA HIS A 35 4.57 0.86 -9.03
C HIS A 35 4.65 0.29 -7.60
N LEU A 36 3.77 0.73 -6.69
CA LEU A 36 3.71 0.19 -5.33
C LEU A 36 3.15 -1.23 -5.29
N ALA A 37 2.19 -1.54 -6.17
CA ALA A 37 1.65 -2.89 -6.31
C ALA A 37 2.72 -3.87 -6.84
N GLU A 38 3.56 -3.42 -7.78
CA GLU A 38 4.72 -4.17 -8.27
C GLU A 38 5.76 -4.41 -7.17
N ASP A 39 6.11 -3.36 -6.42
CA ASP A 39 7.04 -3.47 -5.29
C ASP A 39 6.51 -4.46 -4.23
N LEU A 40 5.25 -4.31 -3.82
CA LEU A 40 4.61 -5.21 -2.85
C LEU A 40 4.68 -6.68 -3.30
N ARG A 41 4.41 -6.96 -4.58
CA ARG A 41 4.55 -8.30 -5.16
C ARG A 41 6.00 -8.78 -5.15
N GLY A 42 6.96 -7.91 -5.41
CA GLY A 42 8.39 -8.21 -5.29
C GLY A 42 8.80 -8.64 -3.88
N PHE A 43 8.16 -8.09 -2.85
CA PHE A 43 8.33 -8.50 -1.45
C PHE A 43 7.48 -9.71 -1.04
N GLY A 44 6.69 -10.29 -1.95
CA GLY A 44 5.85 -11.46 -1.70
C GLY A 44 4.48 -11.15 -1.10
N VAL A 45 4.01 -9.91 -1.20
CA VAL A 45 2.63 -9.54 -0.86
C VAL A 45 1.73 -9.81 -2.05
N ASP A 46 0.64 -10.53 -1.83
CA ASP A 46 -0.35 -10.76 -2.87
C ASP A 46 -1.23 -9.50 -3.06
N VAL A 47 -1.22 -8.96 -4.27
CA VAL A 47 -1.96 -7.74 -4.63
C VAL A 47 -2.88 -8.06 -5.80
N ALA A 48 -4.19 -8.08 -5.53
CA ALA A 48 -5.19 -8.34 -6.54
C ALA A 48 -5.36 -7.14 -7.49
N ALA A 49 -5.30 -7.40 -8.80
CA ALA A 49 -5.76 -6.44 -9.81
C ALA A 49 -7.30 -6.47 -9.84
N VAL A 50 -7.94 -5.32 -9.61
CA VAL A 50 -9.39 -5.25 -9.38
C VAL A 50 -10.15 -4.87 -10.65
N ALA A 51 -9.57 -4.06 -11.52
CA ALA A 51 -10.13 -3.72 -12.83
C ALA A 51 -9.13 -2.99 -13.72
N VAL A 52 -9.43 -2.89 -15.02
CA VAL A 52 -8.91 -1.81 -15.87
C VAL A 52 -9.78 -0.60 -15.62
N ALA A 53 -9.34 0.31 -14.76
CA ALA A 53 -10.00 1.60 -14.64
C ALA A 53 -9.41 2.50 -15.72
N LEU A 54 -10.27 2.99 -16.61
CA LEU A 54 -9.96 4.05 -17.57
C LEU A 54 -9.17 3.62 -18.82
N LYS A 55 -9.84 3.72 -19.96
CA LYS A 55 -9.20 3.80 -21.28
C LYS A 55 -9.01 5.29 -21.61
N LEU A 56 -7.88 5.88 -21.21
CA LEU A 56 -7.62 7.30 -21.45
C LEU A 56 -6.69 7.44 -22.65
N ALA A 57 -7.13 8.14 -23.71
CA ALA A 57 -6.38 8.30 -24.96
C ALA A 57 -5.86 6.96 -25.57
N GLY A 58 -6.61 5.87 -25.40
CA GLY A 58 -6.23 4.54 -25.90
C GLY A 58 -5.31 3.71 -24.99
N ARG A 59 -4.87 4.25 -23.84
CA ARG A 59 -4.10 3.52 -22.84
C ARG A 59 -5.01 2.92 -21.78
N SER A 60 -4.76 1.68 -21.39
CA SER A 60 -5.49 0.97 -20.33
C SER A 60 -4.66 1.02 -19.05
N TYR A 61 -5.29 1.40 -17.93
CA TYR A 61 -4.63 1.44 -16.62
C TYR A 61 -5.23 0.37 -15.70
N ALA A 62 -4.38 -0.39 -15.02
CA ALA A 62 -4.81 -1.34 -14.02
C ALA A 62 -4.94 -0.63 -12.66
N VAL A 63 -6.03 -0.94 -11.93
CA VAL A 63 -6.17 -0.54 -10.52
C VAL A 63 -5.98 -1.76 -9.62
N TYR A 64 -5.23 -1.55 -8.55
CA TYR A 64 -4.84 -2.60 -7.62
C TYR A 64 -5.52 -2.36 -6.26
N ALA A 65 -6.17 -3.38 -5.70
CA ALA A 65 -6.75 -3.28 -4.37
C ALA A 65 -5.62 -3.21 -3.34
N GLN A 66 -5.83 -2.44 -2.28
CA GLN A 66 -5.03 -2.60 -1.07
C GLN A 66 -5.27 -4.00 -0.48
N PRO A 67 -4.23 -4.84 -0.37
CA PRO A 67 -4.36 -6.12 0.32
C PRO A 67 -4.79 -5.92 1.78
N PRO A 68 -5.57 -6.84 2.38
CA PRO A 68 -5.96 -6.74 3.78
C PRO A 68 -4.78 -6.49 4.72
N ALA A 69 -3.66 -7.20 4.51
CA ALA A 69 -2.44 -7.02 5.31
C ALA A 69 -1.85 -5.60 5.21
N LEU A 70 -1.93 -4.96 4.03
CA LEU A 70 -1.49 -3.58 3.85
C LEU A 70 -2.44 -2.60 4.55
N ARG A 71 -3.75 -2.80 4.42
CA ARG A 71 -4.76 -1.97 5.08
C ARG A 71 -4.58 -1.96 6.60
N ASP A 72 -4.44 -3.15 7.18
CA ASP A 72 -4.29 -3.33 8.62
C ASP A 72 -2.97 -2.69 9.09
N PHE A 73 -1.89 -2.86 8.32
CA PHE A 73 -0.60 -2.24 8.60
C PHE A 73 -0.69 -0.71 8.57
N LEU A 74 -1.28 -0.11 7.52
CA LEU A 74 -1.42 1.34 7.41
C LEU A 74 -2.33 1.91 8.51
N ALA A 75 -3.37 1.17 8.92
CA ALA A 75 -4.20 1.56 10.06
C ALA A 75 -3.38 1.62 11.36
N ALA A 76 -2.56 0.60 11.65
CA ALA A 76 -1.68 0.60 12.81
C ALA A 76 -0.60 1.70 12.73
N ALA A 77 0.00 1.91 11.56
CA ALA A 77 1.02 2.93 11.35
C ALA A 77 0.50 4.35 11.59
N ARG A 78 -0.76 4.64 11.22
CA ARG A 78 -1.41 5.93 11.52
C ARG A 78 -1.56 6.17 13.01
N VAL A 79 -2.03 5.16 13.75
CA VAL A 79 -2.16 5.23 15.21
C VAL A 79 -0.80 5.48 15.87
N TRP A 80 0.24 4.80 15.41
CA TRP A 80 1.60 5.03 15.94
C TRP A 80 2.13 6.42 15.62
N ARG A 81 1.87 6.96 14.42
CA ARG A 81 2.26 8.34 14.08
C ARG A 81 1.59 9.35 15.01
N GLU A 82 0.30 9.17 15.28
CA GLU A 82 -0.47 10.05 16.17
C GLU A 82 0.02 9.95 17.63
N GLY A 83 0.28 8.74 18.12
CA GLY A 83 0.81 8.52 19.47
C GLY A 83 2.25 8.99 19.71
N TRP A 84 3.01 9.31 18.67
CA TRP A 84 4.35 9.91 18.76
C TRP A 84 4.33 11.45 18.66
N CYS A 85 3.17 12.05 18.40
CA CYS A 85 3.01 13.50 18.30
C CYS A 85 2.57 14.15 19.62
N GLU A 86 2.34 13.34 20.67
CA GLU A 86 2.16 13.77 22.06
C GLU A 86 3.45 13.52 22.87
N ASP A 87 4.48 14.35 22.65
CA ASP A 87 5.59 14.60 23.61
C ASP A 87 6.32 15.91 23.26
#